data_AF-A0A165KEC0-F1
#
_entry.id   AF-A0A165KEC0-F1
#
_cell.length_a   1.000
_cell.length_b   1.000
_cell.length_c   1.000
_cell.angle_alpha   90.00
_cell.angle_beta   90.00
_cell.angle_gamma   90.00
#
_symmetry.space_group_name_H-M   'P 1'
#
loop_
_entity.id
_entity.type
_entity.pdbx_description
1 polymer ?
#
loop_
_entity_poly.entity_id
_entity_poly.type
_entity_poly.pdbx_seq_one_letter_code
_entity_poly.pdbx_strand_id
1 'polypeptide(L)'
;MSTELSQGIVKSMGDTQLPATDDLWTQSPTLQVVMLKDIVSNKSGQQSNRKRGAVSDGLHYIQVMFTTQLNDLIDQGKISKYTVIKVKKMTLNVMQEKR
;
A
#
# COMPACT_ATOMS: atom_id res chain seq x y z
N MET A 1 8.48 15.38 16.69
CA MET A 1 8.86 14.14 15.98
C MET A 1 8.28 14.21 14.58
N SER A 2 8.97 14.85 13.63
CA SER A 2 8.56 14.88 12.22
C SER A 2 8.96 13.56 11.58
N THR A 3 8.01 12.63 11.43
CA THR A 3 8.24 11.43 10.62
C THR A 3 8.28 11.86 9.16
N GLU A 4 9.47 11.87 8.58
CA GLU A 4 9.65 12.21 7.17
C GLU A 4 9.12 11.08 6.28
N LEU A 5 8.18 11.41 5.41
CA LEU A 5 7.66 10.50 4.39
C LEU A 5 8.65 10.45 3.23
N SER A 6 8.77 9.29 2.58
CA SER A 6 9.67 9.08 1.44
C SER A 6 9.07 9.69 0.17
N GLN A 7 9.10 11.01 0.07
CA GLN A 7 8.48 11.79 -1.00
C GLN A 7 8.94 11.36 -2.40
N GLY A 8 7.99 11.22 -3.34
CA GLY A 8 8.25 10.93 -4.75
C GLY A 8 8.32 9.44 -5.10
N ILE A 9 8.43 8.55 -4.10
CA ILE A 9 8.54 7.11 -4.32
C ILE A 9 7.30 6.53 -5.00
N VAL A 10 6.12 7.08 -4.71
CA VAL A 10 4.85 6.59 -5.24
C VAL A 10 4.75 6.81 -6.76
N LYS A 11 5.29 7.93 -7.25
CA LYS A 11 5.37 8.21 -8.69
C LYS A 11 6.36 7.26 -9.38
N SER A 12 7.52 7.01 -8.77
CA SER A 12 8.49 6.04 -9.25
C SER A 12 7.94 4.61 -9.32
N MET A 13 7.01 4.24 -8.42
CA MET A 13 6.32 2.94 -8.48
C MET A 13 5.27 2.84 -9.60
N GLY A 14 4.69 3.97 -10.03
CA GLY A 14 3.67 4.02 -11.09
C GLY A 14 4.26 4.09 -12.50
N ASP A 15 5.42 4.74 -12.66
CA ASP A 15 6.08 4.89 -13.96
C ASP A 15 6.74 3.55 -14.38
N THR A 16 5.94 2.71 -15.04
CA THR A 16 6.18 1.30 -15.42
C THR A 16 7.26 1.12 -16.52
N GLN A 17 8.19 2.06 -16.70
CA GLN A 17 9.22 2.00 -17.76
C GLN A 17 10.66 2.07 -17.27
N LEU A 18 10.90 2.23 -15.97
CA LEU A 18 12.23 2.06 -15.43
C LEU A 18 12.42 0.57 -15.11
N PRO A 19 13.57 -0.06 -15.49
CA PRO A 19 13.88 -1.38 -14.99
C PRO A 19 13.75 -1.28 -13.48
N ALA A 20 12.96 -2.16 -12.88
CA ALA A 20 12.75 -2.22 -11.45
C ALA A 20 14.13 -2.35 -10.80
N THR A 21 14.76 -1.22 -10.48
CA THR A 21 16.04 -1.18 -9.81
C THR A 21 15.75 -1.79 -8.46
N ASP A 22 16.37 -2.93 -8.18
CA ASP A 22 16.30 -3.65 -6.89
C ASP A 22 16.39 -2.68 -5.69
N ASP A 23 17.04 -1.53 -5.87
CA ASP A 23 17.15 -0.43 -4.93
C ASP A 23 15.81 0.15 -4.43
N LEU A 24 14.76 0.23 -5.26
CA LEU A 24 13.44 0.75 -4.84
C LEU A 24 12.73 -0.20 -3.86
N TRP A 25 13.01 -1.50 -3.97
CA TRP A 25 12.48 -2.55 -3.10
C TRP A 25 13.33 -2.74 -1.84
N THR A 26 14.61 -2.33 -1.93
CA THR A 26 15.58 -2.38 -0.83
C THR A 26 15.47 -1.17 0.08
N GLN A 27 15.13 -0.01 -0.49
CA GLN A 27 14.69 1.14 0.30
C GLN A 27 13.37 0.75 0.97
N SER A 28 13.31 0.82 2.29
CA SER A 28 12.08 0.59 3.04
C SER A 28 11.32 1.91 3.16
N PRO A 29 10.45 2.31 2.20
CA PRO A 29 9.87 3.65 2.19
C PRO A 29 8.93 3.85 3.37
N THR A 30 8.91 5.07 3.87
CA THR A 30 7.97 5.49 4.91
C THR A 30 6.78 6.17 4.24
N LEU A 31 5.61 5.57 4.38
CA LEU A 31 4.35 5.98 3.74
C LEU A 31 3.27 6.18 4.81
N GLN A 32 2.28 7.01 4.52
CA GLN A 32 1.12 7.20 5.38
C GLN A 32 -0.10 6.51 4.79
N VAL A 33 -0.85 5.78 5.64
CA VAL A 33 -2.15 5.21 5.28
C VAL A 33 -3.19 6.31 5.26
N VAL A 34 -3.75 6.61 4.08
CA VAL A 34 -4.78 7.65 3.90
C VAL A 34 -6.19 7.06 4.00
N MET A 35 -6.33 5.79 3.61
CA MET A 35 -7.62 5.10 3.56
C MET A 35 -7.45 3.60 3.80
N LEU A 36 -8.42 3.00 4.48
CA LEU A 36 -8.61 1.55 4.59
C LEU A 36 -10.08 1.23 4.33
N LYS A 37 -10.32 0.20 3.53
CA LYS A 37 -11.64 -0.30 3.14
C LYS A 37 -11.57 -1.82 2.98
N ASP A 38 -12.55 -2.51 3.53
CA ASP A 38 -12.69 -3.94 3.31
C ASP A 38 -13.18 -4.21 1.88
N ILE A 39 -12.63 -5.22 1.22
CA ILE A 39 -13.13 -5.66 -0.09
C ILE A 39 -14.13 -6.77 0.14
N VAL A 40 -15.39 -6.46 -0.13
CA VAL A 40 -16.46 -7.46 -0.23
C VAL A 40 -16.35 -8.12 -1.61
N SER A 41 -16.01 -9.40 -1.64
CA SER A 41 -16.09 -10.19 -2.87
C SER A 41 -17.56 -10.50 -3.16
N ASN A 42 -18.09 -9.96 -4.25
CA ASN A 42 -19.50 -10.10 -4.66
C ASN A 42 -19.91 -11.52 -5.15
N LYS A 43 -19.12 -12.56 -4.85
CA LYS A 43 -19.46 -13.95 -5.15
C LYS A 43 -19.76 -14.68 -3.85
N SER A 44 -21.06 -14.90 -3.60
CA SER A 44 -21.56 -15.99 -2.76
C SER A 44 -21.11 -16.00 -1.29
N GLY A 45 -21.33 -14.90 -0.55
CA GLY A 45 -21.32 -14.94 0.92
C GLY A 45 -19.98 -15.21 1.61
N GLN A 46 -18.87 -15.33 0.87
CA GLN A 46 -17.54 -15.39 1.46
C GLN A 46 -16.96 -13.97 1.56
N GLN A 47 -16.89 -13.46 2.78
CA GLN A 47 -16.15 -12.24 3.10
C GLN A 47 -14.70 -12.47 2.68
N SER A 48 -14.27 -11.78 1.61
CA SER A 48 -12.88 -11.78 1.23
C SER A 48 -12.12 -11.10 2.37
N ASN A 49 -11.17 -11.80 2.99
CA ASN A 49 -10.34 -11.24 4.04
C ASN A 49 -9.31 -10.22 3.48
N ARG A 50 -9.57 -9.61 2.32
CA ARG A 50 -8.67 -8.66 1.68
C ARG A 50 -9.12 -7.24 2.02
N LYS A 51 -8.19 -6.47 2.57
CA LYS A 51 -8.38 -5.05 2.82
C LYS A 51 -7.64 -4.24 1.76
N ARG A 52 -8.35 -3.31 1.12
CA ARG A 52 -7.75 -2.30 0.25
C ARG A 52 -7.45 -1.07 1.09
N GLY A 53 -6.36 -0.40 0.79
CA GLY A 53 -6.18 0.95 1.26
C GLY A 53 -5.59 1.86 0.22
N ALA A 54 -5.33 3.09 0.65
CA ALA A 54 -4.52 4.03 -0.09
C ALA A 54 -3.37 4.47 0.82
N VAL A 55 -2.17 4.49 0.26
CA VAL A 55 -0.97 4.99 0.93
C VAL A 55 -0.44 6.21 0.20
N SER A 56 0.14 7.15 0.94
CA SER A 56 0.72 8.37 0.41
C SER A 56 2.14 8.56 0.89
N ASP A 57 2.98 9.13 0.04
CA ASP A 57 4.33 9.58 0.36
C ASP A 57 4.39 11.08 0.73
N GLY A 58 3.23 11.73 0.87
CA GLY A 58 3.12 13.17 1.14
C GLY A 58 2.98 14.04 -0.12
N LEU A 59 3.21 13.48 -1.32
CA LEU A 59 3.02 14.18 -2.59
C LEU A 59 1.99 13.49 -3.48
N HIS A 60 2.03 12.17 -3.54
CA HIS A 60 1.14 11.32 -4.33
C HIS A 60 0.50 10.26 -3.43
N TYR A 61 -0.53 9.59 -3.95
CA TYR A 61 -1.13 8.43 -3.31
C TYR A 61 -1.35 7.31 -4.33
N ILE A 62 -1.24 6.07 -3.87
CA ILE A 62 -1.55 4.87 -4.64
C ILE A 62 -2.51 3.97 -3.87
N GLN A 63 -3.32 3.24 -4.61
CA GLN A 63 -4.13 2.17 -4.04
C GLN A 63 -3.25 0.95 -3.81
N VAL A 64 -3.38 0.35 -2.63
CA VAL A 64 -2.64 -0.84 -2.23
C VAL A 64 -3.57 -1.90 -1.66
N MET A 65 -3.10 -3.14 -1.70
CA MET A 65 -3.76 -4.29 -1.11
C MET A 65 -2.93 -4.74 0.09
N PHE A 66 -3.54 -4.76 1.27
CA PHE A 66 -2.90 -5.32 2.44
C PHE A 66 -2.96 -6.85 2.39
N THR A 67 -1.86 -7.50 2.79
CA THR A 67 -1.82 -8.95 2.90
C THR A 67 -2.69 -9.40 4.06
N THR A 68 -3.28 -10.59 3.97
CA THR A 68 -4.16 -11.11 5.03
C THR A 68 -3.44 -11.29 6.36
N GLN A 69 -2.12 -11.47 6.34
CA GLN A 69 -1.26 -11.54 7.52
C GLN A 69 -1.25 -10.23 8.34
N LEU A 70 -1.59 -9.09 7.72
CA LEU A 70 -1.66 -7.79 8.39
C LEU A 70 -3.08 -7.46 8.87
N ASN A 71 -4.07 -8.31 8.62
CA ASN A 71 -5.45 -8.04 9.01
C ASN A 71 -5.60 -7.92 10.52
N ASP A 72 -4.95 -8.78 11.29
CA ASP A 72 -4.97 -8.72 12.75
C ASP A 72 -4.47 -7.37 13.27
N LEU A 73 -3.46 -6.77 12.61
CA LEU A 73 -2.94 -5.45 12.99
C LEU A 73 -3.92 -4.33 12.65
N ILE A 74 -4.68 -4.48 11.57
CA ILE A 74 -5.72 -3.53 11.18
C ILE A 74 -6.92 -3.66 12.14
N ASP A 75 -7.32 -4.88 12.48
CA ASP A 75 -8.43 -5.17 13.39
C ASP A 75 -8.13 -4.73 14.83
N GLN A 76 -6.87 -4.86 15.25
CA GLN A 76 -6.38 -4.30 16.53
C GLN A 76 -6.20 -2.77 16.49
N GLY A 77 -6.47 -2.10 15.37
CA GLY A 77 -6.33 -0.65 15.20
C GLY A 77 -4.90 -0.13 15.14
N LYS A 78 -3.89 -1.01 15.13
CA LYS A 78 -2.47 -0.65 15.02
C LYS A 78 -2.13 -0.10 13.63
N ILE A 79 -2.85 -0.54 12.61
CA ILE A 79 -2.82 0.05 11.26
C ILE A 79 -4.20 0.65 11.00
N SER A 80 -4.30 1.96 11.11
CA SER A 80 -5.53 2.71 10.91
C SER A 80 -5.31 3.92 10.01
N LYS A 81 -6.39 4.66 9.72
CA LYS A 81 -6.30 5.90 8.94
C LYS A 81 -5.31 6.87 9.59
N TYR A 82 -4.46 7.49 8.78
CA TYR A 82 -3.36 8.39 9.16
C TYR A 82 -2.15 7.73 9.82
N THR A 83 -2.12 6.40 9.97
CA THR A 83 -0.95 5.69 10.48
C THR A 83 0.21 5.81 9.49
N VAL A 84 1.40 6.13 10.01
CA VAL A 84 2.64 6.11 9.23
C VAL A 84 3.27 4.72 9.34
N ILE A 85 3.52 4.11 8.19
CA ILE A 85 4.07 2.75 8.07
C ILE A 85 5.40 2.78 7.31
N LYS A 86 6.34 1.95 7.73
CA LYS A 86 7.57 1.68 6.99
C LYS A 86 7.43 0.36 6.26
N VAL A 87 7.41 0.41 4.94
CA VAL A 87 7.23 -0.77 4.10
C VAL A 87 8.56 -1.52 4.03
N LYS A 88 8.65 -2.69 4.68
CA LYS A 88 9.85 -3.54 4.61
C LYS A 88 9.89 -4.40 3.35
N LYS A 89 8.73 -4.85 2.91
CA LYS A 89 8.55 -5.71 1.74
C LYS A 89 7.22 -5.33 1.10
N MET A 90 7.24 -5.13 -0.21
CA MET A 90 6.05 -4.94 -1.02
C MET A 90 6.20 -5.73 -2.31
N THR A 91 5.09 -5.98 -2.97
CA THR A 91 5.05 -6.58 -4.31
C THR A 91 4.11 -5.73 -5.14
N LEU A 92 4.63 -5.16 -6.23
CA LEU A 92 3.81 -4.44 -7.21
C LEU A 92 3.35 -5.48 -8.22
N ASN A 93 2.07 -5.80 -8.17
CA ASN A 93 1.45 -6.54 -9.24
C ASN A 93 0.94 -5.52 -10.26
N VAL A 94 1.72 -5.28 -11.30
CA VAL A 94 1.27 -4.49 -12.45
C VAL A 94 0.31 -5.36 -13.24
N MET A 95 -0.98 -5.30 -12.87
CA MET A 95 -2.02 -5.86 -13.72
C MET A 95 -2.03 -5.03 -15.02
N GLN A 96 -1.48 -5.61 -16.09
CA GLN A 96 -1.73 -5.12 -17.44
C GLN A 96 -3.25 -5.02 -17.63
N GLU A 97 -3.66 -3.91 -18.26
CA GLU A 97 -5.02 -3.59 -18.67
C GLU A 97 -5.97 -3.02 -17.60
N LYS A 98 -5.99 -1.68 -17.55
CA LYS A 98 -7.19 -0.90 -17.94
C LYS A 98 -6.75 0.49 -18.38
N ARG A 99 -6.69 0.71 -19.70
CA ARG A 99 -6.88 2.05 -20.28
C ARG A 99 -8.31 2.51 -20.03
#